data_AF-A0A099ZI34-F1
#
_entry.id   AF-A0A099ZI34-F1
#
_cell.length_a   1.000
_cell.length_b   1.000
_cell.length_c   1.000
_cell.angle_alpha   90.00
_cell.angle_beta   90.00
_cell.angle_gamma   90.00
#
_symmetry.space_group_name_H-M   'P 1'
#
loop_
_entity.id
_entity.type
_entity.pdbx_description
1 polymer ?
#
loop_
_entity_poly.entity_id
_entity_poly.type
_entity_poly.pdbx_seq_one_letter_code
_entity_poly.pdbx_strand_id
1 'polypeptide(L)'
;RRAQGCGRGLLRDLLKALEVLELLCVNLLLCPWRKEIQSLKTFTGNFVYYIQSVLPDDILKTVLEKIGYVATTATEFSLVRKRNNEETKQTAFEIFLARIECEIMLEMTNDEKQGNLEKTLQKGTQMIWHQGDGDKEDKTLPRKDSENLENKENSETPLCPAAQPKSSTNSDKSFEALRNLKIK
;
A
#
# COMPACT_ATOMS: atom_id res chain seq x y z
N ARG A 1 -4.88 37.20 12.89
CA ARG A 1 -5.58 35.93 13.23
C ARG A 1 -4.87 34.84 12.43
N ARG A 2 -4.36 33.76 13.05
CA ARG A 2 -3.47 32.80 12.36
C ARG A 2 -4.26 31.83 11.49
N ALA A 3 -3.71 31.48 10.32
CA ALA A 3 -4.32 30.59 9.32
C ALA A 3 -4.20 29.09 9.66
N GLN A 4 -4.49 28.71 10.90
CA GLN A 4 -4.27 27.35 11.41
C GLN A 4 -5.31 26.32 10.92
N GLY A 5 -6.33 26.77 10.17
CA GLY A 5 -7.34 25.91 9.55
C GLY A 5 -7.03 25.45 8.11
N CYS A 6 -6.05 26.05 7.43
CA CYS A 6 -5.85 25.83 5.99
C CYS A 6 -5.40 24.38 5.68
N GLY A 7 -4.30 23.93 6.30
CA GLY A 7 -3.79 22.57 6.09
C GLY A 7 -4.74 21.46 6.56
N ARG A 8 -5.61 21.74 7.55
CA ARG A 8 -6.53 20.73 8.10
C ARG A 8 -7.76 20.48 7.22
N GLY A 9 -8.20 21.48 6.45
CA GLY A 9 -9.17 21.27 5.38
C GLY A 9 -8.58 20.39 4.29
N LEU A 10 -7.44 20.81 3.74
CA LEU A 10 -6.72 20.10 2.68
C LEU A 10 -6.40 18.64 3.04
N LEU A 11 -6.02 18.33 4.28
CA LEU A 11 -5.81 16.93 4.72
C LEU A 11 -7.10 16.09 4.69
N ARG A 12 -8.26 16.68 5.02
CA ARG A 12 -9.56 15.99 4.99
C ARG A 12 -10.05 15.79 3.56
N ASP A 13 -9.79 16.75 2.69
CA ASP A 13 -10.15 16.67 1.28
C ASP A 13 -9.25 15.63 0.57
N LEU A 14 -7.94 15.62 0.87
CA LEU A 14 -7.00 14.59 0.43
C LEU A 14 -7.37 13.19 0.94
N LEU A 15 -7.77 13.06 2.22
CA LEU A 15 -8.28 11.81 2.78
C LEU A 15 -9.42 11.24 1.94
N LYS A 16 -10.37 12.10 1.53
CA LYS A 16 -11.50 11.70 0.68
C LYS A 16 -11.09 11.38 -0.76
N ALA A 17 -10.12 12.06 -1.33
CA ALA A 17 -9.54 11.66 -2.63
C ALA A 17 -8.92 10.26 -2.57
N LEU A 18 -8.13 9.98 -1.52
CA LEU A 18 -7.47 8.69 -1.32
C LEU A 18 -8.47 7.55 -1.06
N GLU A 19 -9.53 7.80 -0.28
CA GLU A 19 -10.63 6.83 -0.05
C GLU A 19 -11.33 6.44 -1.37
N VAL A 20 -11.59 7.42 -2.26
CA VAL A 20 -12.19 7.16 -3.58
C VAL A 20 -11.23 6.40 -4.51
N LEU A 21 -9.94 6.74 -4.50
CA LEU A 21 -8.92 6.05 -5.32
C LEU A 21 -8.64 4.61 -4.82
N GLU A 22 -8.60 4.38 -3.51
CA GLU A 22 -8.51 3.05 -2.92
C GLU A 22 -9.70 2.18 -3.35
N LEU A 23 -10.92 2.72 -3.24
CA LEU A 23 -12.15 2.04 -3.65
C LEU A 23 -12.14 1.73 -5.16
N LEU A 24 -11.62 2.62 -6.00
CA LEU A 24 -11.42 2.37 -7.43
C LEU A 24 -10.48 1.19 -7.67
N CYS A 25 -9.34 1.14 -6.97
CA CYS A 25 -8.39 0.04 -7.07
C CYS A 25 -8.99 -1.30 -6.60
N VAL A 26 -9.72 -1.30 -5.48
CA VAL A 26 -10.42 -2.49 -4.97
C VAL A 26 -11.47 -2.97 -5.97
N ASN A 27 -12.30 -2.08 -6.51
CA ASN A 27 -13.29 -2.43 -7.53
C ASN A 27 -12.66 -2.93 -8.84
N LEU A 28 -11.47 -2.42 -9.21
CA LEU A 28 -10.70 -2.88 -10.36
C LEU A 28 -10.10 -4.29 -10.16
N LEU A 29 -9.75 -4.65 -8.93
CA LEU A 29 -9.29 -6.00 -8.59
C LEU A 29 -10.46 -7.00 -8.50
N LEU A 30 -11.60 -6.58 -7.95
CA LEU A 30 -12.76 -7.44 -7.71
C LEU A 30 -13.73 -7.56 -8.89
N CYS A 31 -13.90 -6.51 -9.70
CA CYS A 31 -14.93 -6.44 -10.75
C CYS A 31 -14.46 -5.74 -12.06
N PRO A 32 -13.30 -6.12 -12.66
CA PRO A 32 -12.75 -5.47 -13.87
C PRO A 32 -13.62 -5.58 -15.14
N TRP A 33 -14.71 -6.38 -15.12
CA TRP A 33 -15.65 -6.52 -16.23
C TRP A 33 -16.77 -5.46 -16.25
N ARG A 34 -16.91 -4.66 -15.18
CA ARG A 34 -17.94 -3.62 -15.06
C ARG A 34 -17.65 -2.45 -16.01
N LYS A 35 -18.66 -1.88 -16.66
CA LYS A 35 -18.48 -0.77 -17.61
C LYS A 35 -17.95 0.49 -16.94
N GLU A 36 -18.44 0.77 -15.74
CA GLU A 36 -18.00 1.86 -14.86
C GLU A 36 -16.58 1.67 -14.30
N ILE A 37 -15.97 0.49 -14.49
CA ILE A 37 -14.57 0.17 -14.13
C ILE A 37 -13.70 0.05 -15.40
N GLN A 38 -14.29 -0.21 -16.57
CA GLN A 38 -13.56 -0.21 -17.85
C GLN A 38 -13.39 1.19 -18.46
N SER A 39 -14.30 2.10 -18.13
CA SER A 39 -14.34 3.50 -18.58
C SER A 39 -14.62 4.41 -17.38
N LEU A 40 -13.66 5.27 -17.06
CA LEU A 40 -13.76 6.27 -16.00
C LEU A 40 -13.97 7.65 -16.61
N LYS A 41 -15.00 8.35 -16.13
CA LYS A 41 -15.38 9.68 -16.61
C LYS A 41 -15.04 10.73 -15.55
N THR A 42 -14.15 11.66 -15.88
CA THR A 42 -13.66 12.67 -14.93
C THR A 42 -14.71 13.72 -14.58
N PHE A 43 -15.74 13.90 -15.40
CA PHE A 43 -16.88 14.77 -15.12
C PHE A 43 -17.90 14.19 -14.12
N THR A 44 -17.60 13.06 -13.47
CA THR A 44 -18.46 12.49 -12.41
C THR A 44 -18.22 13.19 -11.08
N GLY A 45 -19.25 13.24 -10.22
CA GLY A 45 -19.19 13.97 -8.96
C GLY A 45 -18.00 13.58 -8.07
N ASN A 46 -17.67 12.29 -7.97
CA ASN A 46 -16.52 11.85 -7.16
C ASN A 46 -15.18 12.32 -7.73
N PHE A 47 -15.02 12.34 -9.05
CA PHE A 47 -13.81 12.85 -9.69
C PHE A 47 -13.68 14.36 -9.52
N VAL A 48 -14.74 15.13 -9.79
CA VAL A 48 -14.71 16.60 -9.71
C VAL A 48 -14.57 17.10 -8.27
N TYR A 49 -15.37 16.57 -7.34
CA TYR A 49 -15.46 17.11 -5.97
C TYR A 49 -14.41 16.58 -5.01
N TYR A 50 -13.93 15.33 -5.19
CA TYR A 50 -12.94 14.74 -4.29
C TYR A 50 -11.55 14.61 -4.92
N ILE A 51 -11.44 14.08 -6.14
CA ILE A 51 -10.13 13.80 -6.74
C ILE A 51 -9.48 15.07 -7.29
N GLN A 52 -10.09 15.72 -8.29
CA GLN A 52 -9.54 16.90 -8.98
C GLN A 52 -9.52 18.16 -8.12
N SER A 53 -10.23 18.17 -6.98
CA SER A 53 -10.19 19.29 -6.03
C SER A 53 -8.89 19.37 -5.24
N VAL A 54 -8.10 18.28 -5.16
CA VAL A 54 -6.86 18.21 -4.38
C VAL A 54 -5.68 17.57 -5.11
N LEU A 55 -5.90 16.75 -6.15
CA LEU A 55 -4.84 16.13 -6.94
C LEU A 55 -4.66 16.86 -8.28
N PRO A 56 -3.45 17.34 -8.60
CA PRO A 56 -3.10 17.81 -9.94
C PRO A 56 -3.34 16.73 -11.01
N ASP A 57 -3.76 17.16 -12.21
CA ASP A 57 -4.13 16.25 -13.31
C ASP A 57 -2.97 15.32 -13.75
N ASP A 58 -1.72 15.77 -13.65
CA ASP A 58 -0.52 14.97 -13.96
C ASP A 58 -0.29 13.86 -12.91
N ILE A 59 -0.50 14.16 -11.62
CA ILE A 59 -0.44 13.18 -10.53
C ILE A 59 -1.58 12.17 -10.66
N LEU A 60 -2.81 12.65 -10.91
CA LEU A 60 -3.97 11.80 -11.15
C LEU A 60 -3.74 10.87 -12.34
N LYS A 61 -3.27 11.40 -13.46
CA LYS A 61 -2.92 10.61 -14.66
C LYS A 61 -1.87 9.55 -14.33
N THR A 62 -0.81 9.90 -13.61
CA THR A 62 0.26 8.96 -13.22
C THR A 62 -0.28 7.81 -12.36
N VAL A 63 -1.16 8.09 -11.40
CA VAL A 63 -1.80 7.06 -10.56
C VAL A 63 -2.73 6.16 -11.38
N LEU A 64 -3.51 6.74 -12.28
CA LEU A 64 -4.40 5.99 -13.17
C LEU A 64 -3.62 5.10 -14.15
N GLU A 65 -2.49 5.57 -14.68
CA GLU A 65 -1.59 4.81 -15.56
C GLU A 65 -0.95 3.62 -14.85
N LYS A 66 -0.46 3.78 -13.60
CA LYS A 66 0.03 2.67 -12.76
C LYS A 66 -1.00 1.54 -12.59
N ILE A 67 -2.28 1.88 -12.44
CA ILE A 67 -3.37 0.90 -12.34
C ILE A 67 -3.97 0.51 -13.70
N GLY A 68 -3.28 0.81 -14.80
CA GLY A 68 -3.62 0.32 -16.14
C GLY A 68 -4.75 1.05 -16.85
N TYR A 69 -5.08 2.28 -16.46
CA TYR A 69 -5.91 3.17 -17.29
C TYR A 69 -5.05 4.01 -18.22
N VAL A 70 -5.53 4.26 -19.43
CA VAL A 70 -4.96 5.25 -20.35
C VAL A 70 -5.99 6.32 -20.68
N ALA A 71 -5.56 7.58 -20.77
CA ALA A 71 -6.43 8.66 -21.23
C ALA A 71 -6.82 8.40 -22.69
N THR A 72 -8.12 8.24 -22.95
CA THR A 72 -8.67 8.03 -24.31
C THR A 72 -9.30 9.30 -24.88
N THR A 73 -9.74 10.21 -24.01
CA THR A 73 -10.16 11.57 -24.37
C THR A 73 -9.71 12.56 -23.29
N ALA A 74 -10.02 13.85 -23.46
CA ALA A 74 -9.76 14.86 -22.44
C ALA A 74 -10.56 14.65 -21.13
N THR A 75 -11.60 13.81 -21.13
CA THR A 75 -12.50 13.59 -19.97
C THR A 75 -12.77 12.12 -19.66
N GLU A 76 -12.06 11.20 -20.32
CA GLU A 76 -12.25 9.77 -20.17
C GLU A 76 -10.94 9.00 -20.16
N PHE A 77 -10.85 8.05 -19.22
CA PHE A 77 -9.79 7.07 -19.09
C PHE A 77 -10.37 5.67 -19.33
N SER A 78 -9.65 4.82 -20.05
CA SER A 78 -10.11 3.46 -20.35
C SER A 78 -9.07 2.41 -19.96
N LEU A 79 -9.53 1.27 -19.46
CA LEU A 79 -8.68 0.20 -18.94
C LEU A 79 -7.96 -0.56 -20.08
N VAL A 80 -6.64 -0.76 -19.96
CA VAL A 80 -5.88 -1.55 -20.94
C VAL A 80 -6.21 -3.04 -20.86
N ARG A 81 -6.26 -3.71 -22.02
CA ARG A 81 -6.63 -5.14 -22.12
C ARG A 81 -5.71 -6.09 -21.37
N LYS A 82 -4.43 -5.73 -21.18
CA LYS A 82 -3.42 -6.51 -20.46
C LYS A 82 -2.81 -5.64 -19.38
N ARG A 83 -3.40 -5.69 -18.17
CA ARG A 83 -2.94 -4.98 -16.97
C ARG A 83 -2.06 -5.88 -16.10
N ASN A 84 -1.09 -5.30 -15.42
CA ASN A 84 -0.35 -5.96 -14.36
C ASN A 84 -1.19 -6.00 -13.07
N ASN A 85 -1.60 -7.20 -12.64
CA ASN A 85 -2.38 -7.35 -11.40
C ASN A 85 -1.59 -6.97 -10.16
N GLU A 86 -0.27 -7.20 -10.13
CA GLU A 86 0.54 -6.96 -8.94
C GLU A 86 0.78 -5.46 -8.72
N GLU A 87 1.09 -4.73 -9.79
CA GLU A 87 1.28 -3.27 -9.75
C GLU A 87 0.01 -2.52 -9.31
N THR A 88 -1.17 -3.04 -9.63
CA THR A 88 -2.43 -2.48 -9.13
C THR A 88 -2.67 -2.80 -7.64
N LYS A 89 -2.32 -4.00 -7.14
CA LYS A 89 -2.36 -4.27 -5.70
C LYS A 89 -1.37 -3.37 -4.95
N GLN A 90 -0.15 -3.25 -5.47
CA GLN A 90 0.91 -2.41 -4.92
C GLN A 90 0.46 -0.94 -4.86
N THR A 91 -0.11 -0.42 -5.94
CA THR A 91 -0.65 0.96 -5.97
C THR A 91 -1.85 1.12 -5.03
N ALA A 92 -2.73 0.12 -4.92
CA ALA A 92 -3.83 0.14 -3.94
C ALA A 92 -3.30 0.21 -2.49
N PHE A 93 -2.25 -0.55 -2.19
CA PHE A 93 -1.60 -0.56 -0.88
C PHE A 93 -0.86 0.75 -0.59
N GLU A 94 -0.17 1.34 -1.58
CA GLU A 94 0.43 2.68 -1.49
C GLU A 94 -0.63 3.76 -1.18
N ILE A 95 -1.77 3.73 -1.86
CA ILE A 95 -2.90 4.66 -1.60
C ILE A 95 -3.49 4.45 -0.20
N PHE A 96 -3.68 3.19 0.22
CA PHE A 96 -4.15 2.87 1.57
C PHE A 96 -3.19 3.39 2.65
N LEU A 97 -1.87 3.15 2.51
CA LEU A 97 -0.86 3.66 3.44
C LEU A 97 -0.86 5.20 3.48
N ALA A 98 -0.96 5.86 2.33
CA ALA A 98 -1.08 7.32 2.27
C ALA A 98 -2.35 7.83 2.97
N ARG A 99 -3.46 7.09 2.90
CA ARG A 99 -4.70 7.41 3.63
C ARG A 99 -4.49 7.30 5.13
N ILE A 100 -3.92 6.19 5.61
CA ILE A 100 -3.63 5.99 7.04
C ILE A 100 -2.66 7.06 7.58
N GLU A 101 -1.63 7.42 6.83
CA GLU A 101 -0.71 8.51 7.21
C GLU A 101 -1.47 9.86 7.34
N CYS A 102 -2.43 10.14 6.45
CA CYS A 102 -3.31 11.30 6.56
C CYS A 102 -4.24 11.23 7.78
N GLU A 103 -4.76 10.05 8.14
CA GLU A 103 -5.58 9.85 9.36
C GLU A 103 -4.74 10.15 10.62
N ILE A 104 -3.53 9.60 10.70
CA ILE A 104 -2.59 9.81 11.81
C ILE A 104 -2.21 11.30 11.93
N MET A 105 -1.86 11.97 10.84
CA MET A 105 -1.61 13.43 10.83
C MET A 105 -2.84 14.24 11.25
N LEU A 106 -4.05 13.80 10.88
CA LEU A 106 -5.30 14.48 11.24
C LEU A 106 -5.68 14.28 12.72
N GLU A 107 -5.28 13.16 13.32
CA GLU A 107 -5.38 12.84 14.75
C GLU A 107 -4.35 13.64 15.57
N MET A 108 -3.06 13.63 15.18
CA MET A 108 -2.03 14.46 15.82
C MET A 108 -2.41 15.96 15.83
N THR A 109 -3.07 16.47 14.77
CA THR A 109 -3.57 17.86 14.74
C THR A 109 -4.85 18.12 15.54
N ASN A 110 -5.55 17.09 16.02
CA ASN A 110 -6.61 17.26 17.04
C ASN A 110 -6.00 17.41 18.44
N ASP A 111 -4.99 16.61 18.76
CA ASP A 111 -4.35 16.59 20.08
C ASP A 111 -3.44 17.80 20.30
N GLU A 112 -2.79 18.30 19.24
CA GLU A 112 -1.99 19.51 19.28
C GLU A 112 -2.82 20.81 19.38
N LYS A 113 -3.34 21.08 20.59
CA LYS A 113 -3.58 22.47 21.04
C LYS A 113 -2.28 23.31 21.16
N GLN A 114 -1.10 22.71 20.92
CA GLN A 114 0.22 23.30 21.20
C GLN A 114 1.24 23.20 20.03
N GLY A 115 0.78 23.36 18.78
CA GLY A 115 1.56 23.95 17.68
C GLY A 115 2.99 23.43 17.40
N ASN A 116 3.12 22.17 16.95
CA ASN A 116 4.41 21.59 16.56
C ASN A 116 4.38 20.62 15.35
N LEU A 117 3.30 20.64 14.56
CA LEU A 117 3.07 19.87 13.32
C LEU A 117 4.29 19.71 12.38
N GLU A 118 5.12 20.75 12.24
CA GLU A 118 6.30 20.69 11.35
C GLU A 118 7.39 19.73 11.88
N LYS A 119 7.54 19.61 13.20
CA LYS A 119 8.54 18.73 13.83
C LYS A 119 8.03 17.29 14.00
N THR A 120 6.72 17.06 14.00
CA THR A 120 6.18 15.69 13.97
C THR A 120 6.31 15.08 12.58
N LEU A 121 6.05 15.85 11.52
CA LEU A 121 6.21 15.42 10.12
C LEU A 121 7.69 15.15 9.77
N GLN A 122 8.62 15.98 10.24
CA GLN A 122 10.07 15.70 10.14
C GLN A 122 10.49 14.43 10.90
N LYS A 123 9.90 14.14 12.06
CA LYS A 123 10.20 12.91 12.83
C LYS A 123 9.72 11.64 12.14
N GLY A 124 8.49 11.63 11.61
CA GLY A 124 7.97 10.50 10.83
C GLY A 124 8.86 10.20 9.63
N THR A 125 9.25 11.26 8.91
CA THR A 125 10.18 11.17 7.78
C THR A 125 11.55 10.62 8.22
N GLN A 126 12.17 11.15 9.29
CA GLN A 126 13.48 10.67 9.77
C GLN A 126 13.47 9.18 10.20
N MET A 127 12.42 8.69 10.88
CA MET A 127 12.38 7.28 11.28
C MET A 127 12.38 6.32 10.07
N ILE A 128 11.70 6.70 8.99
CA ILE A 128 11.61 5.89 7.76
C ILE A 128 12.96 5.82 7.04
N TRP A 129 13.75 6.90 7.00
CA TRP A 129 15.05 6.91 6.33
C TRP A 129 16.20 6.32 7.16
N HIS A 130 16.10 6.28 8.49
CA HIS A 130 17.16 5.75 9.36
C HIS A 130 17.21 4.21 9.46
N GLN A 131 16.27 3.49 8.86
CA GLN A 131 16.23 2.01 8.89
C GLN A 131 16.76 1.36 7.60
N GLY A 132 17.37 2.15 6.70
CA GLY A 132 17.73 1.74 5.34
C GLY A 132 19.22 1.82 4.98
N ASP A 133 20.15 2.02 5.93
CA ASP A 133 21.59 2.05 5.64
C ASP A 133 22.44 1.55 6.83
N GLY A 134 23.55 0.87 6.54
CA GLY A 134 24.61 0.55 7.51
C GLY A 134 24.51 -0.79 8.26
N ASP A 135 25.14 -1.84 7.70
CA ASP A 135 25.59 -3.01 8.46
C ASP A 135 26.65 -2.61 9.52
N LYS A 136 26.51 -3.16 10.74
CA LYS A 136 27.55 -3.36 11.77
C LYS A 136 28.41 -2.16 12.21
N GLU A 137 28.24 -1.76 13.48
CA GLU A 137 29.35 -1.84 14.44
C GLU A 137 28.86 -1.93 15.91
N ASP A 138 29.67 -2.56 16.76
CA ASP A 138 29.37 -2.90 18.16
C ASP A 138 29.29 -1.65 19.06
N LYS A 139 28.17 -1.48 19.78
CA LYS A 139 28.14 -0.80 21.09
C LYS A 139 27.27 -1.52 22.13
N THR A 140 27.96 -2.33 22.93
CA THR A 140 27.56 -2.77 24.28
C THR A 140 26.77 -1.72 25.07
N LEU A 141 25.57 -2.08 25.52
CA LEU A 141 24.77 -1.35 26.52
C LEU A 141 25.22 -1.75 27.94
N PRO A 142 25.45 -0.81 28.87
CA PRO A 142 25.80 -1.15 30.24
C PRO A 142 24.60 -1.70 31.00
N ARG A 143 24.60 -3.01 31.26
CA ARG A 143 23.63 -3.68 32.13
C ARG A 143 23.87 -3.22 33.57
N LYS A 144 22.84 -2.66 34.22
CA LYS A 144 22.88 -2.43 35.67
C LYS A 144 22.90 -3.76 36.40
N ASP A 145 23.86 -3.90 37.32
CA ASP A 145 23.93 -5.04 38.22
C ASP A 145 22.83 -4.98 39.27
N SER A 146 22.24 -6.14 39.56
CA SER A 146 21.57 -6.44 40.82
C SER A 146 21.61 -7.96 41.00
N GLU A 147 22.40 -8.36 41.99
CA GLU A 147 22.52 -9.71 42.55
C GLU A 147 21.14 -10.15 43.16
N ASN A 148 20.83 -11.40 43.49
CA ASN A 148 21.59 -12.66 43.54
C ASN A 148 20.63 -13.88 43.61
N LEU A 149 21.18 -15.09 43.78
CA LEU A 149 20.56 -16.33 44.33
C LEU A 149 19.70 -17.25 43.43
N GLU A 150 20.40 -18.26 42.88
CA GLU A 150 20.14 -19.71 43.00
C GLU A 150 18.69 -20.28 42.99
N ASN A 151 18.35 -21.17 42.03
CA ASN A 151 18.59 -22.62 42.17
C ASN A 151 18.03 -23.50 41.01
N LYS A 152 18.67 -24.67 40.84
CA LYS A 152 18.22 -25.93 40.19
C LYS A 152 17.69 -25.96 38.75
N GLU A 153 18.56 -26.45 37.86
CA GLU A 153 18.46 -27.77 37.21
C GLU A 153 17.05 -28.31 36.84
N ASN A 154 16.72 -28.30 35.55
CA ASN A 154 16.48 -29.54 34.78
C ASN A 154 16.36 -29.28 33.26
N SER A 155 16.58 -30.35 32.49
CA SER A 155 16.54 -30.41 31.02
C SER A 155 15.16 -30.14 30.41
N GLU A 156 15.13 -29.52 29.21
CA GLU A 156 14.61 -30.18 27.98
C GLU A 156 14.81 -29.33 26.71
N THR A 157 15.03 -30.01 25.58
CA THR A 157 15.29 -29.46 24.23
C THR A 157 14.01 -28.98 23.53
N PRO A 158 14.08 -28.00 22.60
CA PRO A 158 14.09 -28.40 21.18
C PRO A 158 15.00 -27.51 20.29
N LEU A 159 15.87 -28.06 19.45
CA LEU A 159 15.61 -28.69 18.13
C LEU A 159 15.45 -27.68 16.97
N CYS A 160 16.58 -27.25 16.40
CA CYS A 160 16.64 -26.76 15.01
C CYS A 160 16.54 -27.95 14.04
N PRO A 161 16.15 -27.73 12.77
CA PRO A 161 17.15 -27.93 11.71
C PRO A 161 17.06 -26.95 10.53
N ALA A 162 18.15 -26.88 9.77
CA ALA A 162 18.28 -26.09 8.55
C ALA A 162 18.57 -26.97 7.31
N ALA A 163 18.38 -26.35 6.14
CA ALA A 163 18.96 -26.71 4.83
C ALA A 163 18.40 -27.88 3.98
N GLN A 164 18.43 -27.62 2.66
CA GLN A 164 18.16 -28.46 1.47
C GLN A 164 19.44 -29.28 1.10
N PRO A 165 19.59 -30.10 0.01
CA PRO A 165 18.77 -30.24 -1.23
C PRO A 165 18.68 -31.63 -1.97
N LYS A 166 17.83 -31.70 -3.02
CA LYS A 166 17.89 -32.45 -4.33
C LYS A 166 18.33 -33.95 -4.44
N SER A 167 17.51 -34.77 -5.14
CA SER A 167 17.90 -35.55 -6.36
C SER A 167 16.72 -36.33 -7.01
N SER A 168 16.95 -36.97 -8.17
CA SER A 168 16.00 -37.58 -9.14
C SER A 168 15.50 -39.00 -8.76
N THR A 169 14.55 -39.71 -9.42
CA THR A 169 14.42 -40.05 -10.87
C THR A 169 13.12 -40.84 -11.17
N ASN A 170 12.43 -40.58 -12.31
CA ASN A 170 11.50 -41.43 -13.14
C ASN A 170 10.41 -42.33 -12.49
N SER A 171 9.23 -42.65 -13.07
CA SER A 171 8.56 -42.39 -14.36
C SER A 171 7.01 -42.23 -14.11
N ASP A 172 6.01 -42.30 -15.02
CA ASP A 172 5.90 -42.64 -16.45
C ASP A 172 4.60 -42.06 -17.11
N LYS A 173 4.36 -42.40 -18.38
CA LYS A 173 3.14 -42.35 -19.25
C LYS A 173 1.80 -41.92 -18.61
N SER A 174 1.13 -40.86 -19.07
CA SER A 174 0.50 -40.63 -20.40
C SER A 174 -0.93 -41.18 -20.53
N PHE A 175 -1.90 -40.27 -20.75
CA PHE A 175 -3.05 -40.49 -21.64
C PHE A 175 -3.45 -39.14 -22.27
N GLU A 176 -3.58 -39.12 -23.60
CA GLU A 176 -3.93 -37.93 -24.38
C GLU A 176 -5.38 -38.02 -24.91
N ALA A 177 -5.94 -36.87 -25.29
CA ALA A 177 -7.01 -36.68 -26.26
C ALA A 177 -8.39 -37.33 -26.04
N LEU A 178 -9.42 -36.49 -26.00
CA LEU A 178 -10.20 -36.28 -27.23
C LEU A 178 -10.92 -34.91 -27.25
N ARG A 179 -10.73 -34.16 -28.34
CA ARG A 179 -11.64 -33.06 -28.72
C ARG A 179 -12.79 -33.63 -29.56
N ASN A 180 -13.88 -32.85 -29.61
CA ASN A 180 -15.00 -32.94 -30.56
C ASN A 180 -16.07 -34.01 -30.29
N LEU A 181 -17.26 -33.57 -29.85
CA LEU A 181 -18.46 -33.89 -30.62
C LEU A 181 -19.41 -32.70 -30.64
N LYS A 182 -19.95 -32.43 -31.84
CA LYS A 182 -20.87 -31.33 -32.15
C LYS A 182 -22.30 -31.83 -31.94
N ILE A 183 -23.08 -31.17 -31.09
CA ILE A 183 -24.47 -31.57 -30.84
C ILE A 183 -25.41 -30.84 -31.81
N LYS A 184 -25.89 -31.63 -32.77
CA LYS A 184 -27.12 -31.58 -33.57
C LYS A 184 -27.87 -30.24 -33.71
#